data_AF-A0A354GSK7-F1
#
_entry.id   AF-A0A354GSK7-F1
#
_cell.length_a   1.000
_cell.length_b   1.000
_cell.length_c   1.000
_cell.angle_alpha   90.00
_cell.angle_beta   90.00
_cell.angle_gamma   90.00
#
_symmetry.space_group_name_H-M   'P 1'
#
loop_
_entity.id
_entity.type
_entity.pdbx_description
1 polymer ?
#
loop_
_entity_poly.entity_id
_entity_poly.type
_entity_poly.pdbx_seq_one_letter_code
_entity_poly.pdbx_strand_id
1 'polypeptide(L)'
;MATDALQRFREETRRLRSAEAKPQGDLLDQIQAGALAFASASKSYVISKGKKRLEQLLEQIRTAAEEFRVATERHIAGVLALADEAARIWEARWEAALRDHDKDRATEAEMLQWVLEDAGQALQEALRDAREYAPMFDRPLTRIDELEVKAAEFPLWARERLARWEILGLPALTLDPERIARAQTAYARGDHEELADVLSRVQAGGSWVRE
;
A
#
# COMPACT_ATOMS: atom_id res chain seq x y z
N MET A 1 -5.88 -21.47 -12.73
CA MET A 1 -4.67 -20.63 -12.52
C MET A 1 -5.03 -19.16 -12.23
N ALA A 2 -5.57 -18.38 -13.18
CA ALA A 2 -5.87 -16.95 -12.93
C ALA A 2 -7.09 -16.69 -12.01
N THR A 3 -8.06 -17.61 -11.99
CA THR A 3 -9.22 -17.57 -11.09
C THR A 3 -8.83 -17.91 -9.64
N ASP A 4 -7.86 -18.82 -9.47
CA ASP A 4 -7.35 -19.23 -8.15
C ASP A 4 -6.57 -18.10 -7.47
N ALA A 5 -5.80 -17.33 -8.24
CA ALA A 5 -5.05 -16.18 -7.73
C ALA A 5 -5.97 -15.06 -7.22
N LEU A 6 -7.05 -14.75 -7.96
CA LEU A 6 -8.04 -13.77 -7.53
C LEU A 6 -8.78 -14.22 -6.26
N GLN A 7 -9.14 -15.50 -6.19
CA GLN A 7 -9.81 -16.04 -5.02
C GLN A 7 -8.90 -16.00 -3.80
N ARG A 8 -7.63 -16.39 -3.93
CA ARG A 8 -6.62 -16.27 -2.87
C ARG A 8 -6.40 -14.82 -2.45
N PHE A 9 -6.35 -13.89 -3.40
CA PHE A 9 -6.24 -12.46 -3.12
C PHE A 9 -7.42 -11.95 -2.30
N ARG A 10 -8.65 -12.33 -2.66
CA ARG A 10 -9.87 -11.99 -1.90
C ARG A 10 -9.83 -12.56 -0.49
N GLU A 11 -9.44 -13.83 -0.36
CA GLU A 11 -9.33 -14.51 0.92
C GLU A 11 -8.27 -13.85 1.81
N GLU A 12 -7.11 -13.50 1.25
CA GLU A 12 -6.02 -12.85 1.99
C GLU A 12 -6.38 -11.42 2.38
N THR A 13 -6.99 -10.65 1.50
CA THR A 13 -7.47 -9.30 1.84
C THR A 13 -8.52 -9.35 2.95
N ARG A 14 -9.47 -10.29 2.85
CA ARG A 14 -10.46 -10.51 3.90
C ARG A 14 -9.79 -10.91 5.21
N ARG A 15 -8.79 -11.79 5.16
CA ARG A 15 -8.03 -12.24 6.33
C ARG A 15 -7.29 -11.08 6.98
N LEU A 16 -6.56 -10.26 6.23
CA LEU A 16 -5.82 -9.10 6.78
C LEU A 16 -6.78 -8.12 7.46
N ARG A 17 -7.95 -7.87 6.88
CA ARG A 17 -8.97 -6.99 7.49
C ARG A 17 -9.69 -7.57 8.71
N SER A 18 -9.80 -8.89 8.84
CA SER A 18 -10.63 -9.51 9.89
C SER A 18 -9.86 -10.28 10.95
N ALA A 19 -8.80 -10.99 10.56
CA ALA A 19 -8.00 -11.83 11.44
C ALA A 19 -6.97 -11.06 12.27
N GLU A 20 -6.51 -9.89 11.80
CA GLU A 20 -5.56 -9.06 12.55
C GLU A 20 -6.27 -7.96 13.36
N ALA A 21 -7.44 -7.48 12.92
CA ALA A 21 -8.20 -6.45 13.64
C ALA A 21 -8.66 -6.88 15.04
N LYS A 22 -9.11 -8.14 15.20
CA LYS A 22 -9.65 -8.61 16.50
C LYS A 22 -8.54 -8.86 17.55
N PRO A 23 -7.45 -9.59 17.26
CA PRO A 23 -6.36 -9.77 18.20
C PRO A 23 -5.63 -8.46 18.56
N GLN A 24 -5.51 -7.54 17.60
CA GLN A 24 -4.91 -6.22 17.83
C GLN A 24 -5.78 -5.35 18.76
N GLY A 25 -7.11 -5.35 18.55
CA GLY A 25 -8.05 -4.67 19.45
C GLY A 25 -8.01 -5.23 20.88
N ASP A 26 -8.02 -6.56 21.02
CA ASP A 26 -7.95 -7.21 22.34
C ASP A 26 -6.65 -6.88 23.09
N LEU A 27 -5.52 -6.76 22.37
CA LEU A 27 -4.24 -6.35 22.95
C LEU A 27 -4.21 -4.87 23.33
N LEU A 28 -4.78 -3.99 22.51
CA LEU A 28 -4.93 -2.57 22.84
C LEU A 28 -5.80 -2.36 24.09
N ASP A 29 -6.92 -3.08 24.19
CA ASP A 29 -7.78 -3.05 25.37
C ASP A 29 -7.05 -3.53 26.63
N GLN A 30 -6.23 -4.59 26.51
CA GLN A 30 -5.39 -5.07 27.62
C GLN A 30 -4.34 -4.04 28.04
N ILE A 31 -3.69 -3.37 27.09
CA ILE A 31 -2.72 -2.30 27.36
C ILE A 31 -3.43 -1.15 28.10
N GLN A 32 -4.58 -0.70 27.61
CA GLN A 32 -5.36 0.39 28.23
C GLN A 32 -5.86 0.02 29.63
N ALA A 33 -6.43 -1.18 29.80
CA ALA A 33 -6.89 -1.68 31.09
C ALA A 33 -5.73 -1.82 32.09
N GLY A 34 -4.58 -2.31 31.63
CA GLY A 34 -3.35 -2.39 32.41
C GLY A 34 -2.86 -1.00 32.85
N ALA A 35 -2.83 -0.03 31.93
CA ALA A 35 -2.42 1.34 32.21
C ALA A 35 -3.35 2.03 33.23
N LEU A 36 -4.67 1.83 33.11
CA LEU A 36 -5.66 2.34 34.07
C LEU A 36 -5.50 1.71 35.46
N ALA A 37 -5.26 0.39 35.51
CA ALA A 37 -5.00 -0.33 36.75
C ALA A 37 -3.70 0.15 37.42
N PHE A 38 -2.64 0.37 36.62
CA PHE A 38 -1.38 0.94 37.09
C PHE A 38 -1.56 2.36 37.66
N ALA A 39 -2.24 3.25 36.92
CA ALA A 39 -2.50 4.62 37.36
C ALA A 39 -3.36 4.69 38.63
N SER A 40 -4.29 3.74 38.80
CA SER A 40 -5.11 3.64 40.01
C SER A 40 -4.30 3.11 41.20
N ALA A 41 -3.45 2.10 40.98
CA ALA A 41 -2.59 1.52 42.01
C ALA A 41 -1.46 2.48 42.44
N SER A 42 -0.95 3.31 41.53
CA SER A 42 0.11 4.29 41.83
C SER A 42 -0.39 5.43 42.71
N LYS A 43 -1.68 5.81 42.61
CA LYS A 43 -2.31 6.80 43.50
C LYS A 43 -2.55 6.30 44.93
N SER A 44 -2.62 4.98 45.14
CA SER A 44 -2.91 4.34 46.44
C SER A 44 -1.64 3.88 47.19
N TYR A 45 -0.48 4.36 46.77
CA TYR A 45 0.80 3.76 47.11
C TYR A 45 1.30 4.14 48.53
N VAL A 46 1.17 3.22 49.49
CA VAL A 46 1.66 3.44 50.88
C VAL A 46 2.61 2.33 51.41
N ILE A 47 2.75 1.15 50.78
CA ILE A 47 3.51 0.03 51.40
C ILE A 47 4.27 -0.82 50.35
N SER A 48 5.35 -1.50 50.76
CA SER A 48 6.19 -2.42 49.94
C SER A 48 5.44 -3.47 49.12
N LYS A 49 4.24 -3.91 49.55
CA LYS A 49 3.36 -4.78 48.75
C LYS A 49 2.78 -4.09 47.50
N GLY A 50 2.58 -2.77 47.55
CA GLY A 50 2.21 -1.96 46.40
C GLY A 50 3.30 -1.94 45.33
N LYS A 51 4.58 -1.98 45.72
CA LYS A 51 5.73 -2.01 44.80
C LYS A 51 5.71 -3.22 43.87
N LYS A 52 5.62 -4.42 44.46
CA LYS A 52 5.57 -5.67 43.69
C LYS A 52 4.37 -5.72 42.73
N ARG A 53 3.22 -5.19 43.16
CA ARG A 53 2.01 -5.15 42.31
C ARG A 53 2.17 -4.16 41.15
N LEU A 54 2.77 -2.99 41.37
CA LEU A 54 3.07 -2.05 40.30
C LEU A 54 4.09 -2.62 39.30
N GLU A 55 5.15 -3.27 39.80
CA GLU A 55 6.14 -3.95 38.95
C GLU A 55 5.50 -5.04 38.08
N GLN A 56 4.58 -5.83 38.65
CA GLN A 56 3.86 -6.86 37.91
C GLN A 56 2.92 -6.27 36.84
N LEU A 57 2.21 -5.18 37.15
CA LEU A 57 1.34 -4.50 36.19
C LEU A 57 2.15 -3.87 35.03
N LEU A 58 3.31 -3.28 35.34
CA LEU A 58 4.20 -2.74 34.30
C LEU A 58 4.71 -3.84 33.38
N GLU A 59 5.07 -5.00 33.92
CA GLU A 59 5.55 -6.13 33.12
C GLU A 59 4.45 -6.71 32.22
N GLN A 60 3.21 -6.77 32.72
CA GLN A 60 2.04 -7.15 31.91
C GLN A 60 1.80 -6.18 30.75
N ILE A 61 1.85 -4.87 31.01
CA ILE A 61 1.69 -3.85 29.97
C ILE A 61 2.79 -3.97 28.92
N ARG A 62 4.05 -4.15 29.34
CA ARG A 62 5.19 -4.33 28.42
C ARG A 62 5.04 -5.57 27.55
N THR A 63 4.59 -6.67 28.13
CA THR A 63 4.37 -7.93 27.40
C THR A 63 3.28 -7.75 26.34
N ALA A 64 2.13 -7.17 26.71
CA ALA A 64 1.05 -6.89 25.78
C ALA A 64 1.46 -5.89 24.69
N ALA A 65 2.24 -4.85 25.02
CA ALA A 65 2.76 -3.89 24.06
C ALA A 65 3.75 -4.52 23.05
N GLU A 66 4.61 -5.44 23.49
CA GLU A 66 5.50 -6.17 22.59
C GLU A 66 4.73 -7.14 21.68
N GLU A 67 3.73 -7.85 22.22
CA GLU A 67 2.85 -8.70 21.41
C GLU A 67 2.08 -7.89 20.36
N PHE A 68 1.60 -6.71 20.76
CA PHE A 68 0.93 -5.78 19.86
C PHE A 68 1.88 -5.28 18.77
N ARG A 69 3.11 -4.91 19.12
CA ARG A 69 4.15 -4.51 18.15
C ARG A 69 4.41 -5.60 17.12
N VAL A 70 4.57 -6.84 17.57
CA VAL A 70 4.80 -7.99 16.68
C VAL A 70 3.59 -8.25 15.78
N ALA A 71 2.37 -8.06 16.29
CA ALA A 71 1.16 -8.15 15.48
C ALA A 71 1.09 -7.05 14.42
N THR A 72 1.45 -5.80 14.77
CA THR A 72 1.55 -4.69 13.80
C THR A 72 2.59 -4.99 12.72
N GLU A 73 3.76 -5.52 13.07
CA GLU A 73 4.81 -5.90 12.09
C GLU A 73 4.33 -6.98 11.11
N ARG A 74 3.59 -7.98 11.60
CA ARG A 74 2.99 -9.02 10.75
C ARG A 74 1.96 -8.43 9.80
N HIS A 75 1.13 -7.52 10.28
CA HIS A 75 0.16 -6.81 9.45
C HIS A 75 0.84 -6.01 8.34
N ILE A 76 1.88 -5.23 8.68
CA ILE A 76 2.68 -4.49 7.69
C ILE A 76 3.25 -5.44 6.63
N ALA A 77 3.85 -6.56 7.05
CA ALA A 77 4.40 -7.54 6.12
C ALA A 77 3.32 -8.16 5.21
N GLY A 78 2.13 -8.45 5.75
CA GLY A 78 1.01 -8.99 5.00
C GLY A 78 0.48 -8.03 3.94
N VAL A 79 0.33 -6.75 4.29
CA VAL A 79 -0.15 -5.72 3.37
C VAL A 79 0.88 -5.41 2.26
N LEU A 80 2.18 -5.41 2.58
CA LEU A 80 3.23 -5.30 1.57
C LEU A 80 3.17 -6.48 0.57
N ALA A 81 3.00 -7.70 1.07
CA ALA A 81 2.85 -8.89 0.21
C ALA A 81 1.58 -8.84 -0.65
N LEU A 82 0.48 -8.26 -0.12
CA LEU A 82 -0.76 -8.05 -0.88
C LEU A 82 -0.53 -7.12 -2.08
N ALA A 83 0.23 -6.03 -1.89
CA ALA A 83 0.59 -5.13 -2.97
C ALA A 83 1.42 -5.82 -4.07
N ASP A 84 2.36 -6.69 -3.68
CA ASP A 84 3.16 -7.47 -4.63
C ASP A 84 2.34 -8.56 -5.35
N GLU A 85 1.33 -9.13 -4.70
CA GLU A 85 0.37 -10.03 -5.36
C GLU A 85 -0.51 -9.28 -6.36
N ALA A 86 -0.99 -8.07 -6.01
CA ALA A 86 -1.75 -7.23 -6.94
C ALA A 86 -0.96 -6.91 -8.22
N ALA A 87 0.35 -6.62 -8.07
CA ALA A 87 1.26 -6.42 -9.21
C ALA A 87 1.36 -7.67 -10.10
N ARG A 88 1.55 -8.84 -9.50
CA ARG A 88 1.61 -10.12 -10.24
C ARG A 88 0.30 -10.46 -10.94
N ILE A 89 -0.84 -10.19 -10.31
CA ILE A 89 -2.16 -10.34 -10.96
C ILE A 89 -2.24 -9.43 -12.18
N TRP A 90 -1.86 -8.16 -12.06
CA TRP A 90 -1.89 -7.23 -13.20
C TRP A 90 -0.99 -7.72 -14.34
N GLU A 91 0.25 -8.12 -14.07
CA GLU A 91 1.19 -8.61 -15.08
C GLU A 91 0.66 -9.85 -15.81
N ALA A 92 0.16 -10.84 -15.07
CA ALA A 92 -0.39 -12.05 -15.65
C ALA A 92 -1.61 -11.77 -16.55
N ARG A 93 -2.46 -10.81 -16.17
CA ARG A 93 -3.62 -10.39 -16.96
C ARG A 93 -3.21 -9.61 -18.20
N TRP A 94 -2.22 -8.73 -18.07
CA TRP A 94 -1.65 -7.99 -19.18
C TRP A 94 -1.09 -8.93 -20.25
N GLU A 95 -0.26 -9.89 -19.86
CA GLU A 95 0.28 -10.89 -20.78
C GLU A 95 -0.81 -11.71 -21.47
N ALA A 96 -1.86 -12.10 -20.73
CA ALA A 96 -2.98 -12.83 -21.29
C ALA A 96 -3.74 -11.99 -22.32
N ALA A 97 -4.00 -10.71 -22.03
CA ALA A 97 -4.70 -9.80 -22.95
C ALA A 97 -3.91 -9.47 -24.21
N LEU A 98 -2.58 -9.52 -24.15
CA LEU A 98 -1.73 -9.39 -25.34
C LEU A 98 -1.78 -10.62 -26.25
N ARG A 99 -2.03 -11.82 -25.69
CA ARG A 99 -2.09 -13.08 -26.45
C ARG A 99 -3.49 -13.39 -27.01
N ASP A 100 -4.53 -12.88 -26.35
CA ASP A 100 -5.93 -13.12 -26.72
C ASP A 100 -6.68 -11.81 -26.95
N HIS A 101 -6.97 -11.53 -28.22
CA HIS A 101 -7.61 -10.29 -28.64
C HIS A 101 -9.13 -10.28 -28.44
N ASP A 102 -9.76 -11.45 -28.27
CA ASP A 102 -11.22 -11.60 -28.11
C ASP A 102 -11.66 -11.58 -26.65
N LYS A 103 -10.70 -11.44 -25.73
CA LYS A 103 -10.96 -11.39 -24.30
C LYS A 103 -11.85 -10.20 -23.93
N ASP A 104 -12.80 -10.41 -23.02
CA ASP A 104 -13.61 -9.33 -22.46
C ASP A 104 -12.75 -8.40 -21.57
N ARG A 105 -12.25 -7.35 -22.21
CA ARG A 105 -11.33 -6.38 -21.58
C ARG A 105 -12.05 -5.45 -20.60
N ALA A 106 -13.35 -5.25 -20.74
CA ALA A 106 -14.12 -4.38 -19.85
C ALA A 106 -14.27 -5.05 -18.48
N THR A 107 -14.70 -6.31 -18.45
CA THR A 107 -14.80 -7.10 -17.21
C THR A 107 -13.44 -7.25 -16.52
N GLU A 108 -12.37 -7.47 -17.28
CA GLU A 108 -11.01 -7.56 -16.73
C GLU A 108 -10.52 -6.20 -16.18
N ALA A 109 -10.91 -5.08 -16.80
CA ALA A 109 -10.58 -3.75 -16.31
C ALA A 109 -11.22 -3.49 -14.93
N GLU A 110 -12.51 -3.77 -14.78
CA GLU A 110 -13.22 -3.63 -13.50
C GLU A 110 -12.60 -4.48 -12.39
N MET A 111 -12.25 -5.73 -12.72
CA MET A 111 -11.57 -6.62 -11.78
C MET A 111 -10.18 -6.09 -11.40
N LEU A 112 -9.38 -5.62 -12.36
CA LEU A 112 -8.05 -5.07 -12.08
C LEU A 112 -8.14 -3.78 -11.28
N GLN A 113 -9.11 -2.90 -11.59
CA GLN A 113 -9.38 -1.70 -10.82
C GLN A 113 -9.68 -2.07 -9.37
N TRP A 114 -10.58 -3.02 -9.14
CA TRP A 114 -10.89 -3.49 -7.79
C TRP A 114 -9.65 -4.03 -7.05
N VAL A 115 -8.86 -4.90 -7.67
CA VAL A 115 -7.64 -5.47 -7.04
C VAL A 115 -6.65 -4.36 -6.64
N LEU A 116 -6.43 -3.40 -7.54
CA LEU A 116 -5.46 -2.32 -7.34
C LEU A 116 -5.94 -1.30 -6.31
N GLU A 117 -7.22 -0.92 -6.35
CA GLU A 117 -7.80 -0.02 -5.36
C GLU A 117 -7.79 -0.64 -3.95
N ASP A 118 -8.16 -1.92 -3.84
CA ASP A 118 -8.24 -2.61 -2.56
C ASP A 118 -6.84 -2.78 -1.91
N ALA A 119 -5.82 -3.11 -2.70
CA ALA A 119 -4.43 -3.15 -2.23
C ALA A 119 -3.91 -1.75 -1.85
N GLY A 120 -4.23 -0.72 -2.65
CA GLY A 120 -3.85 0.66 -2.35
C GLY A 120 -4.49 1.18 -1.07
N GLN A 121 -5.76 0.86 -0.84
CA GLN A 121 -6.45 1.20 0.40
C GLN A 121 -5.83 0.47 1.60
N ALA A 122 -5.55 -0.83 1.50
CA ALA A 122 -4.93 -1.59 2.57
C ALA A 122 -3.56 -1.00 2.98
N LEU A 123 -2.74 -0.57 2.01
CA LEU A 123 -1.45 0.10 2.28
C LEU A 123 -1.63 1.41 3.07
N GLN A 124 -2.62 2.22 2.71
CA GLN A 124 -2.89 3.49 3.39
C GLN A 124 -3.45 3.29 4.80
N GLU A 125 -4.34 2.32 4.98
CA GLU A 125 -4.88 1.93 6.29
C GLU A 125 -3.77 1.41 7.20
N ALA A 126 -2.96 0.46 6.73
CA ALA A 126 -1.84 -0.08 7.49
C ALA A 126 -0.82 1.01 7.87
N LEU A 127 -0.55 1.97 6.97
CA LEU A 127 0.36 3.07 7.26
C LEU A 127 -0.19 4.01 8.33
N ARG A 128 -1.48 4.36 8.24
CA ARG A 128 -2.16 5.19 9.26
C ARG A 128 -2.05 4.51 10.62
N ASP A 129 -2.42 3.24 10.68
CA ASP A 129 -2.45 2.46 11.93
C ASP A 129 -1.02 2.28 12.49
N ALA A 130 -0.04 1.97 11.64
CA ALA A 130 1.37 1.88 12.05
C ALA A 130 1.90 3.20 12.64
N ARG A 131 1.56 4.35 12.04
CA ARG A 131 1.93 5.67 12.56
C ARG A 131 1.23 6.02 13.87
N GLU A 132 -0.04 5.62 14.03
CA GLU A 132 -0.79 5.80 15.26
C GLU A 132 -0.17 5.02 16.42
N TYR A 133 0.25 3.77 16.17
CA TYR A 133 0.77 2.88 17.21
C TYR A 133 2.28 2.98 17.44
N ALA A 134 3.07 3.46 16.47
CA ALA A 134 4.52 3.58 16.58
C ALA A 134 5.00 4.27 17.88
N PRO A 135 4.38 5.36 18.37
CA PRO A 135 4.79 6.00 19.63
C PRO A 135 4.55 5.15 20.89
N MET A 136 3.74 4.09 20.80
CA MET A 136 3.41 3.20 21.94
C MET A 136 4.48 2.12 22.15
N PHE A 137 5.41 1.94 21.22
CA PHE A 137 6.39 0.87 21.25
C PHE A 137 7.76 1.35 21.72
N ASP A 138 8.38 0.61 22.65
CA ASP A 138 9.76 0.87 23.08
C ASP A 138 10.77 0.65 21.94
N ARG A 139 10.44 -0.22 20.99
CA ARG A 139 11.25 -0.52 19.80
C ARG A 139 10.52 -0.05 18.54
N PRO A 140 11.22 0.59 17.59
CA PRO A 140 10.60 1.04 16.35
C PRO A 140 10.09 -0.15 15.52
N LEU A 141 9.09 0.11 14.70
CA LEU A 141 8.61 -0.82 13.68
C LEU A 141 9.65 -0.91 12.57
N THR A 142 10.08 -2.12 12.25
CA THR A 142 11.21 -2.43 11.37
C THR A 142 10.90 -2.08 9.92
N ARG A 143 9.66 -2.30 9.48
CA ARG A 143 9.25 -2.15 8.08
C ARG A 143 8.41 -0.91 7.80
N ILE A 144 8.37 0.05 8.73
CA ILE A 144 7.54 1.26 8.57
C ILE A 144 8.02 2.11 7.38
N ASP A 145 9.34 2.25 7.19
CA ASP A 145 9.90 3.01 6.05
C ASP A 145 9.54 2.35 4.70
N GLU A 146 9.61 1.02 4.62
CA GLU A 146 9.22 0.25 3.43
C GLU A 146 7.73 0.45 3.12
N LEU A 147 6.88 0.44 4.16
CA LEU A 147 5.46 0.72 4.02
C LEU A 147 5.18 2.15 3.57
N GLU A 148 5.89 3.14 4.10
CA GLU A 148 5.76 4.54 3.71
C GLU A 148 6.07 4.75 2.23
N VAL A 149 7.20 4.21 1.77
CA VAL A 149 7.59 4.27 0.36
C VAL A 149 6.54 3.58 -0.51
N LYS A 150 6.17 2.34 -0.17
CA LYS A 150 5.21 1.56 -0.97
C LYS A 150 3.83 2.24 -1.02
N ALA A 151 3.34 2.76 0.10
CA ALA A 151 2.05 3.43 0.17
C ALA A 151 2.03 4.74 -0.63
N ALA A 152 3.16 5.45 -0.74
CA ALA A 152 3.29 6.66 -1.55
C ALA A 152 3.35 6.35 -3.07
N GLU A 153 4.10 5.32 -3.47
CA GLU A 153 4.33 4.98 -4.87
C GLU A 153 3.19 4.19 -5.51
N PHE A 154 2.58 3.27 -4.75
CA PHE A 154 1.62 2.31 -5.28
C PHE A 154 0.39 2.96 -5.95
N PRO A 155 -0.24 4.03 -5.41
CA PRO A 155 -1.39 4.66 -6.06
C PRO A 155 -1.07 5.25 -7.44
N LEU A 156 0.12 5.82 -7.60
CA LEU A 156 0.56 6.35 -8.91
C LEU A 156 0.80 5.19 -9.88
N TRP A 157 1.54 4.18 -9.44
CA TRP A 157 1.78 2.97 -10.22
C TRP A 157 0.45 2.32 -10.64
N ALA A 158 -0.52 2.14 -9.74
CA ALA A 158 -1.83 1.56 -10.04
C ALA A 158 -2.60 2.34 -11.12
N ARG A 159 -2.62 3.69 -11.03
CA ARG A 159 -3.25 4.53 -12.06
C ARG A 159 -2.58 4.39 -13.42
N GLU A 160 -1.25 4.36 -13.46
CA GLU A 160 -0.52 4.13 -14.72
C GLU A 160 -0.85 2.77 -15.32
N ARG A 161 -0.98 1.73 -14.50
CA ARG A 161 -1.31 0.37 -14.93
C ARG A 161 -2.72 0.25 -15.48
N LEU A 162 -3.69 0.93 -14.88
CA LEU A 162 -5.06 1.01 -15.40
C LEU A 162 -5.11 1.81 -16.71
N ALA A 163 -4.44 2.96 -16.78
CA ALA A 163 -4.36 3.74 -18.01
C ALA A 163 -3.73 2.95 -19.18
N ARG A 164 -2.69 2.15 -18.90
CA ARG A 164 -2.12 1.23 -19.91
C ARG A 164 -3.13 0.19 -20.39
N TRP A 165 -3.97 -0.32 -19.50
CA TRP A 165 -5.01 -1.28 -19.85
C TRP A 165 -6.03 -0.70 -20.82
N GLU A 166 -6.48 0.54 -20.58
CA GLU A 166 -7.43 1.24 -21.45
C GLU A 166 -6.91 1.39 -22.89
N ILE A 167 -5.61 1.56 -23.05
CA ILE A 167 -4.96 1.75 -24.36
C ILE A 167 -4.91 0.45 -25.18
N LEU A 168 -4.98 -0.74 -24.56
CA LEU A 168 -4.96 -2.02 -25.29
C LEU A 168 -6.08 -2.14 -26.32
N GLY A 169 -7.24 -1.53 -26.05
CA GLY A 169 -8.42 -1.52 -26.90
C GLY A 169 -8.42 -0.48 -28.01
N LEU A 170 -7.51 0.50 -27.95
CA LEU A 170 -7.43 1.53 -28.97
C LEU A 170 -6.74 0.94 -30.21
N PRO A 171 -7.24 1.25 -31.43
CA PRO A 171 -6.48 0.93 -32.62
C PRO A 171 -5.09 1.54 -32.46
N ALA A 172 -4.05 0.73 -32.72
CA ALA A 172 -2.68 1.22 -32.70
C ALA A 172 -2.65 2.47 -33.58
N LEU A 173 -2.28 3.62 -33.00
CA LEU A 173 -2.04 4.84 -33.76
C LEU A 173 -1.05 4.44 -34.85
N THR A 174 -1.49 4.46 -36.10
CA THR A 174 -0.60 4.29 -37.24
C THR A 174 0.38 5.45 -37.16
N LEU A 175 1.58 5.17 -36.66
CA LEU A 175 2.63 6.16 -36.59
C LEU A 175 2.99 6.50 -38.03
N ASP A 176 2.65 7.73 -38.45
CA ASP A 176 3.02 8.26 -39.75
C ASP A 176 4.56 8.22 -39.88
N PRO A 177 5.13 7.41 -40.78
CA PRO A 177 6.57 7.27 -40.95
C PRO A 177 7.24 8.61 -41.26
N GLU A 178 6.56 9.51 -41.96
CA GLU A 178 7.10 10.85 -42.22
C GLU A 178 7.13 11.70 -40.96
N ARG A 179 6.13 11.57 -40.09
CA ARG A 179 6.09 12.27 -38.81
C ARG A 179 7.18 11.76 -37.86
N ILE A 180 7.46 10.45 -37.87
CA ILE A 180 8.61 9.88 -37.15
C ILE A 180 9.92 10.43 -37.74
N ALA A 181 10.09 10.42 -39.05
CA ALA A 181 11.30 10.92 -39.71
C ALA A 181 11.53 12.41 -39.42
N ARG A 182 10.46 13.22 -39.44
CA ARG A 182 10.50 14.65 -39.05
C ARG A 182 10.92 14.82 -37.59
N ALA A 183 10.32 14.06 -36.67
CA ALA A 183 10.67 14.12 -35.25
C ALA A 183 12.12 13.68 -34.98
N GLN A 184 12.59 12.61 -35.62
CA GLN A 184 13.98 12.14 -35.52
C GLN A 184 14.97 13.18 -36.09
N THR A 185 14.60 13.82 -37.19
CA THR A 185 15.41 14.87 -37.80
C THR A 185 15.47 16.12 -36.92
N ALA A 186 14.35 16.54 -36.31
CA ALA A 186 14.30 17.64 -35.37
C ALA A 186 15.15 17.34 -34.13
N TYR A 187 15.03 16.13 -33.56
CA TYR A 187 15.84 15.69 -32.44
C TYR A 187 17.34 15.72 -32.76
N ALA A 188 17.74 15.20 -33.92
CA ALA A 188 19.14 15.21 -34.37
C ALA A 188 19.72 16.62 -34.58
N ARG A 189 18.86 17.63 -34.84
CA ARG A 189 19.25 19.04 -34.97
C ARG A 189 19.26 19.79 -33.64
N GLY A 190 18.79 19.17 -32.56
CA GLY A 190 18.60 19.85 -31.27
C GLY A 190 17.29 20.65 -31.18
N ASP A 191 16.40 20.52 -32.18
CA ASP A 191 15.10 21.19 -32.24
C ASP A 191 14.06 20.40 -31.40
N HIS A 192 14.36 20.18 -30.12
CA HIS A 192 13.46 19.53 -29.17
C HIS A 192 13.36 20.34 -27.89
N GLU A 193 12.19 20.31 -27.27
CA GLU A 193 11.98 20.99 -25.99
C GLU A 193 12.74 20.23 -24.89
N GLU A 194 13.41 20.97 -24.00
CA GLU A 194 14.08 20.35 -22.87
C GLU A 194 13.04 19.72 -21.93
N LEU A 195 13.33 18.50 -21.47
CA LEU A 195 12.43 17.77 -20.58
C LEU A 195 12.11 18.56 -19.30
N ALA A 196 13.07 19.34 -18.80
CA ALA A 196 12.88 20.20 -17.64
C ALA A 196 11.77 21.25 -17.87
N ASP A 197 11.72 21.85 -19.05
CA ASP A 197 10.71 22.86 -19.42
C ASP A 197 9.32 22.23 -19.60
N VAL A 198 9.26 21.03 -20.18
CA VAL A 198 8.02 20.25 -20.31
C VAL A 198 7.48 19.90 -18.93
N LEU A 199 8.33 19.35 -18.04
CA LEU A 199 7.94 18.95 -16.69
C LEU A 199 7.51 20.15 -15.84
N SER A 200 8.24 21.27 -15.91
CA SER A 200 7.89 22.48 -15.16
C SER A 200 6.53 23.05 -15.58
N ARG A 201 6.19 22.99 -16.87
CA ARG A 201 4.89 23.44 -17.38
C ARG A 201 3.75 22.52 -16.97
N VAL A 202 3.96 21.21 -17.06
CA VAL A 202 2.95 20.23 -16.61
C VAL A 202 2.69 20.37 -15.11
N GLN A 203 3.73 20.56 -14.30
CA GLN A 203 3.59 20.84 -12.86
C GLN A 203 2.82 22.13 -12.58
N ALA A 204 2.93 23.14 -13.45
CA ALA A 204 2.15 24.37 -13.38
C ALA A 204 0.70 24.22 -13.91
N GLY A 205 0.28 23.01 -14.32
CA GLY A 205 -1.04 22.75 -14.87
C GLY A 205 -1.21 23.10 -16.35
N GLY A 206 -0.11 23.36 -17.07
CA GLY A 206 -0.09 23.65 -18.50
C GLY A 206 -0.11 22.42 -19.41
N SER A 207 -0.20 22.63 -20.72
CA SER A 207 -0.23 21.56 -21.72
C SER A 207 1.11 20.79 -21.81
N TRP A 208 1.02 19.50 -22.16
CA TRP A 208 2.18 18.63 -22.40
C TRP A 208 2.99 18.98 -23.65
N VAL A 209 2.38 19.68 -24.61
CA VAL A 209 2.99 20.02 -25.91
C VAL A 209 2.71 21.49 -26.19
N ARG A 210 3.73 22.25 -26.62
CA ARG A 210 3.50 23.59 -27.18
C ARG A 210 2.94 23.39 -28.58
N GLU A 211 1.71 23.84 -28.82
CA GLU A 211 1.12 23.87 -30.15
C GLU A 211 1.88 24.82 -31.09
#